data_AF-A0A8S3IR69-F1
#
_entry.id   AF-A0A8S3IR69-F1
#
_cell.length_a   1.000
_cell.length_b   1.000
_cell.length_c   1.000
_cell.angle_alpha   90.00
_cell.angle_beta   90.00
_cell.angle_gamma   90.00
#
_symmetry.space_group_name_H-M   'P 1'
#
loop_
_entity.id
_entity.type
_entity.pdbx_description
1 polymer ?
#
loop_
_entity_poly.entity_id
_entity_poly.type
_entity_poly.pdbx_seq_one_letter_code
_entity_poly.pdbx_strand_id
1 'polypeptide(L)'
;MQYDRKRVQEIGPDRACAEWLLRCSGSVRFKNRNSIISDYNAIPSDTREQLKVEEIRAIKACITTDGFAYLDGLSEVKKIHLEKCDLIGDGSIIRFKKIGNTLESIALIDLVKISEDGIGSLTDL
;
A
#
# COMPACT_ATOMS: atom_id res chain seq x y z
N MET A 1 -10.67 -6.68 -1.85
CA MET A 1 -10.03 -7.81 -2.57
C MET A 1 -9.15 -8.55 -1.59
N GLN A 2 -9.17 -9.88 -1.60
CA GLN A 2 -8.35 -10.69 -0.70
C GLN A 2 -6.91 -10.80 -1.22
N TYR A 3 -5.97 -11.03 -0.29
CA TYR A 3 -4.58 -11.31 -0.62
C TYR A 3 -4.43 -12.62 -1.40
N ASP A 4 -3.79 -12.57 -2.56
CA ASP A 4 -3.49 -13.72 -3.41
C ASP A 4 -1.99 -14.02 -3.39
N ARG A 5 -1.62 -15.01 -2.59
CA ARG A 5 -0.23 -15.46 -2.45
C ARG A 5 0.35 -15.99 -3.75
N LYS A 6 -0.45 -16.69 -4.58
CA LYS A 6 0.03 -17.26 -5.84
C LYS A 6 0.37 -16.13 -6.81
N ARG A 7 -0.50 -15.13 -6.89
CA ARG A 7 -0.25 -13.94 -7.71
C ARG A 7 1.04 -13.23 -7.29
N VAL A 8 1.25 -13.01 -5.99
CA VAL A 8 2.50 -12.40 -5.48
C VAL A 8 3.75 -13.21 -5.85
N GLN A 9 3.67 -14.54 -5.84
CA GLN A 9 4.77 -15.40 -6.25
C GLN A 9 5.08 -15.23 -7.75
N GLU A 10 4.05 -15.23 -8.58
CA GLU A 10 4.16 -15.11 -10.04
C GLU A 10 4.69 -13.75 -10.52
N ILE A 11 4.11 -12.64 -10.04
CA ILE A 11 4.39 -11.29 -10.57
C ILE A 11 5.21 -10.40 -9.65
N GLY A 12 5.48 -10.87 -8.43
CA GLY A 12 6.22 -10.15 -7.41
C GLY A 12 5.40 -9.18 -6.57
N PRO A 13 5.95 -8.81 -5.39
CA PRO A 13 5.22 -8.06 -4.37
C PRO A 13 4.85 -6.66 -4.85
N ASP A 14 5.78 -5.92 -5.46
CA ASP A 14 5.54 -4.55 -5.94
C ASP A 14 4.43 -4.49 -6.98
N ARG A 15 4.44 -5.40 -7.95
CA ARG A 15 3.40 -5.45 -8.99
C ARG A 15 2.07 -5.89 -8.40
N ALA A 16 2.05 -6.91 -7.55
CA ALA A 16 0.82 -7.38 -6.91
C ALA A 16 0.20 -6.31 -6.00
N CYS A 17 1.02 -5.55 -5.26
CA CYS A 17 0.56 -4.40 -4.47
C CYS A 17 -0.07 -3.33 -5.36
N ALA A 18 0.60 -2.96 -6.47
CA ALA A 18 0.04 -1.99 -7.42
C ALA A 18 -1.29 -2.49 -8.02
N GLU A 19 -1.36 -3.74 -8.47
CA GLU A 19 -2.59 -4.34 -9.00
C GLU A 19 -3.72 -4.29 -7.96
N TRP A 20 -3.44 -4.61 -6.70
CA TRP A 20 -4.41 -4.52 -5.60
C TRP A 20 -4.92 -3.09 -5.40
N LEU A 21 -4.02 -2.12 -5.26
CA LEU A 21 -4.36 -0.72 -5.04
C LEU A 21 -5.23 -0.17 -6.17
N LEU A 22 -4.80 -0.36 -7.42
CA LEU A 22 -5.46 0.19 -8.60
C LEU A 22 -6.85 -0.42 -8.82
N ARG A 23 -7.02 -1.72 -8.57
CA ARG A 23 -8.34 -2.37 -8.63
C ARG A 23 -9.27 -1.94 -7.49
N CYS A 24 -8.75 -1.37 -6.42
CA CYS A 24 -9.49 -0.84 -5.28
C CYS A 24 -9.68 0.69 -5.34
N SER A 25 -9.52 1.31 -6.51
CA SER A 25 -9.58 2.77 -6.71
C SER A 25 -8.52 3.55 -5.92
N GLY A 26 -7.44 2.87 -5.53
CA GLY A 26 -6.23 3.49 -5.01
C GLY A 26 -5.29 3.92 -6.13
N SER A 27 -4.11 4.37 -5.75
CA SER A 27 -3.09 4.88 -6.64
C SER A 27 -1.70 4.60 -6.08
N VAL A 28 -0.70 4.59 -6.97
CA VAL A 28 0.66 4.23 -6.60
C VAL A 28 1.67 5.06 -7.40
N ARG A 29 2.80 5.42 -6.78
CA ARG A 29 3.99 5.89 -7.50
C ARG A 29 5.09 4.84 -7.38
N PHE A 30 5.77 4.58 -8.49
CA PHE A 30 6.95 3.74 -8.50
C PHE A 30 8.22 4.58 -8.32
N LYS A 31 9.26 3.98 -7.75
CA LYS A 31 10.59 4.57 -7.60
C LYS A 31 11.11 5.08 -8.95
N ASN A 32 11.78 6.23 -8.94
CA ASN A 32 12.29 6.91 -10.15
C ASN A 32 11.20 7.32 -11.17
N ARG A 33 9.93 7.41 -10.76
CA ARG A 33 8.83 7.95 -11.57
C ARG A 33 8.25 9.18 -10.89
N ASN A 34 7.89 10.19 -11.67
CA ASN A 34 7.33 11.44 -11.13
C ASN A 34 5.81 11.41 -10.96
N SER A 35 5.12 10.50 -11.64
CA SER A 35 3.66 10.44 -11.67
C SER A 35 3.11 9.36 -10.75
N ILE A 36 2.10 9.73 -9.95
CA ILE A 36 1.19 8.76 -9.34
C ILE A 36 0.25 8.25 -10.44
N ILE A 37 0.08 6.93 -10.51
CA ILE A 37 -0.86 6.29 -11.44
C ILE A 37 -2.09 5.80 -10.68
N SER A 38 -3.26 5.90 -11.34
CA SER A 38 -4.54 5.37 -10.88
C SER A 38 -5.20 4.42 -11.90
N ASP A 39 -4.64 4.32 -13.10
CA ASP A 39 -5.07 3.39 -14.14
C ASP A 39 -4.25 2.09 -14.05
N TYR A 40 -4.96 0.96 -13.99
CA TYR A 40 -4.37 -0.38 -14.02
C TYR A 40 -3.50 -0.61 -15.25
N ASN A 41 -3.88 -0.07 -16.40
CA ASN A 41 -3.15 -0.25 -17.65
C ASN A 41 -1.87 0.60 -17.72
N ALA A 42 -1.69 1.54 -16.78
CA ALA A 42 -0.49 2.36 -16.67
C ALA A 42 0.63 1.70 -15.83
N ILE A 43 0.42 0.48 -15.32
CA ILE A 43 1.48 -0.27 -14.64
C ILE A 43 2.61 -0.56 -15.64
N PRO A 44 3.87 -0.16 -15.35
CA PRO A 44 5.00 -0.44 -16.21
C PRO A 44 5.18 -1.94 -16.48
N SER A 45 5.79 -2.25 -17.62
CA SER A 45 6.23 -3.62 -17.98
C SER A 45 7.66 -3.92 -17.49
N ASP A 46 8.11 -3.18 -16.47
CA ASP A 46 9.44 -3.33 -15.86
C ASP A 46 9.57 -4.72 -15.21
N THR A 47 10.81 -5.20 -15.08
CA THR A 47 11.11 -6.47 -14.39
C THR A 47 10.79 -6.38 -12.89
N ARG A 48 10.73 -7.53 -12.22
CA ARG A 48 10.46 -7.62 -10.77
C ARG A 48 11.49 -6.87 -9.92
N GLU A 49 12.74 -6.84 -10.36
CA GLU A 49 13.85 -6.19 -9.69
C GLU A 49 13.77 -4.66 -9.85
N GLN A 50 13.30 -4.19 -11.00
CA GLN A 50 13.22 -2.77 -11.34
C GLN A 50 11.95 -2.10 -10.83
N LEU A 51 10.82 -2.82 -10.83
CA LEU A 51 9.55 -2.27 -10.38
C LEU A 51 9.53 -2.22 -8.85
N LYS A 52 9.51 -1.00 -8.29
CA LYS A 52 9.54 -0.75 -6.85
C LYS A 52 8.47 0.27 -6.48
N VAL A 53 7.54 -0.08 -5.61
CA VAL A 53 6.53 0.85 -5.09
C VAL A 53 7.18 1.81 -4.10
N GLU A 54 6.97 3.11 -4.31
CA GLU A 54 7.55 4.17 -3.48
C GLU A 54 6.48 4.94 -2.70
N GLU A 55 5.32 5.21 -3.31
CA GLU A 55 4.21 5.92 -2.66
C GLU A 55 2.91 5.16 -2.86
N ILE A 56 2.21 4.91 -1.76
CA ILE A 56 0.87 4.33 -1.73
C ILE A 56 -0.12 5.44 -1.40
N ARG A 57 -1.10 5.66 -2.26
CA ARG A 57 -2.13 6.68 -2.06
C ARG A 57 -3.52 6.10 -2.26
N ALA A 58 -4.34 6.15 -1.23
CA ALA A 58 -5.69 5.62 -1.23
C ALA A 58 -6.64 6.68 -0.67
N ILE A 59 -7.50 7.24 -1.54
CA ILE A 59 -8.49 8.25 -1.15
C ILE A 59 -9.86 7.74 -1.57
N LYS A 60 -10.76 7.52 -0.59
CA LYS A 60 -12.07 6.90 -0.84
C LYS A 60 -11.96 5.55 -1.57
N ALA A 61 -10.84 4.86 -1.34
CA ALA A 61 -10.53 3.59 -1.97
C ALA A 61 -11.19 2.44 -1.22
N CYS A 62 -11.61 1.39 -1.93
CA CYS A 62 -12.22 0.20 -1.34
C CYS A 62 -11.17 -0.85 -0.92
N ILE A 63 -10.05 -0.39 -0.37
CA ILE A 63 -9.02 -1.25 0.22
C ILE A 63 -9.49 -1.81 1.56
N THR A 64 -9.16 -3.07 1.85
CA THR A 64 -9.58 -3.77 3.07
C THR A 64 -8.39 -4.05 3.97
N THR A 65 -8.61 -4.22 5.28
CA THR A 65 -7.56 -4.58 6.26
C THR A 65 -6.68 -5.74 5.77
N ASP A 66 -7.28 -6.84 5.30
CA ASP A 66 -6.54 -8.01 4.81
C ASP A 66 -5.67 -7.72 3.57
N GLY A 67 -6.03 -6.70 2.79
CA GLY A 67 -5.27 -6.29 1.61
C GLY A 67 -3.89 -5.75 1.97
N PHE A 68 -3.68 -5.25 3.19
CA PHE A 68 -2.36 -4.79 3.64
C PHE A 68 -1.32 -5.91 3.76
N ALA A 69 -1.72 -7.18 3.62
CA ALA A 69 -0.76 -8.27 3.39
C ALA A 69 0.05 -8.09 2.10
N TYR A 70 -0.41 -7.31 1.11
CA TYR A 70 0.38 -6.95 -0.07
C TYR A 70 1.57 -6.02 0.22
N LEU A 71 1.70 -5.49 1.45
CA LEU A 71 2.92 -4.80 1.87
C LEU A 71 4.09 -5.76 2.12
N ASP A 72 3.80 -7.05 2.35
CA ASP A 72 4.84 -8.04 2.61
C ASP A 72 5.77 -8.19 1.39
N GLY A 73 7.06 -7.88 1.59
CA GLY A 73 8.09 -7.99 0.56
C GLY A 73 8.34 -6.70 -0.25
N LEU A 74 7.63 -5.61 0.06
CA LEU A 74 8.01 -4.28 -0.45
C LEU A 74 9.22 -3.77 0.32
N SER A 75 10.11 -3.05 -0.37
CA SER A 75 11.42 -2.64 0.18
C SER A 75 11.77 -1.18 -0.06
N GLU A 76 10.89 -0.41 -0.69
CA GLU A 76 11.17 0.97 -1.12
C GLU A 76 10.01 1.93 -0.84
N VAL A 77 9.03 1.52 -0.03
CA VAL A 77 7.85 2.36 0.27
C VAL A 77 8.27 3.47 1.23
N LYS A 78 8.20 4.71 0.76
CA LYS A 78 8.55 5.92 1.50
C LYS A 78 7.33 6.67 2.02
N LYS A 79 6.19 6.57 1.34
CA LYS A 79 5.02 7.40 1.63
C LYS A 79 3.74 6.60 1.61
N ILE A 80 2.91 6.80 2.63
CA ILE A 80 1.55 6.29 2.70
C ILE A 80 0.58 7.44 2.93
N HIS A 81 -0.43 7.58 2.07
CA HIS A 81 -1.57 8.48 2.28
C HIS A 81 -2.86 7.67 2.19
N LEU A 82 -3.53 7.52 3.34
CA LEU A 82 -4.85 6.91 3.45
C LEU A 82 -5.86 7.98 3.88
N GLU A 83 -6.91 8.18 3.08
CA GLU A 83 -7.97 9.13 3.38
C GLU A 83 -9.35 8.53 3.10
N LYS A 84 -10.28 8.66 4.06
CA LYS A 84 -11.68 8.24 3.92
C LYS A 84 -11.82 6.80 3.40
N CYS A 85 -11.02 5.88 3.93
CA CYS A 85 -11.05 4.46 3.57
C CYS A 85 -11.86 3.69 4.63
N ASP A 86 -13.11 3.33 4.33
CA ASP A 86 -14.06 2.84 5.34
C ASP A 86 -13.92 1.35 5.70
N LEU A 87 -13.08 0.61 4.96
CA LEU A 87 -12.94 -0.85 5.09
C LEU A 87 -11.62 -1.29 5.74
N ILE A 88 -10.86 -0.35 6.28
CA ILE A 88 -9.60 -0.60 7.00
C ILE A 88 -9.82 -0.41 8.50
N GLY A 89 -8.99 -1.04 9.32
CA GLY A 89 -9.03 -1.00 10.80
C GLY A 89 -7.62 -1.16 11.37
N ASP A 90 -7.44 -1.16 12.68
CA ASP A 90 -6.10 -1.15 13.31
C ASP A 90 -5.12 -2.21 12.75
N GLY A 91 -5.63 -3.38 12.37
CA GLY A 91 -4.86 -4.43 11.71
C GLY A 91 -4.13 -3.99 10.42
N SER A 92 -4.61 -2.96 9.71
CA SER A 92 -3.91 -2.40 8.54
C SER A 92 -2.70 -1.58 8.94
N ILE A 93 -2.79 -0.86 10.06
CA ILE A 93 -1.72 0.03 10.53
C ILE A 93 -0.55 -0.79 11.08
N ILE A 94 -0.85 -1.88 11.79
CA ILE A 94 0.16 -2.84 12.28
C ILE A 94 1.03 -3.38 11.13
N ARG A 95 0.47 -3.51 9.92
CA ARG A 95 1.22 -3.99 8.75
C ARG A 95 2.27 -3.00 8.25
N PHE A 96 2.25 -1.74 8.66
CA PHE A 96 3.27 -0.76 8.26
C PHE A 96 4.64 -1.14 8.80
N LYS A 97 4.72 -1.92 9.90
CA LYS A 97 5.97 -2.48 10.44
C LYS A 97 6.75 -3.30 9.40
N LYS A 98 6.09 -3.80 8.34
CA LYS A 98 6.73 -4.55 7.25
C LYS A 98 7.58 -3.68 6.32
N ILE A 99 7.35 -2.38 6.33
CA ILE A 99 8.00 -1.37 5.49
C ILE A 99 8.51 -0.18 6.31
N GLY A 100 8.49 -0.29 7.65
CA GLY A 100 8.80 0.82 8.56
C GLY A 100 10.21 1.38 8.35
N ASN A 101 11.16 0.50 8.03
CA ASN A 101 12.55 0.85 7.79
C ASN A 101 12.78 1.78 6.58
N THR A 102 11.81 1.93 5.67
CA THR A 102 11.90 2.85 4.52
C THR A 102 10.88 3.97 4.56
N LEU A 103 9.95 3.94 5.51
CA LEU A 103 8.81 4.84 5.55
C LEU A 103 9.24 6.22 6.09
N GLU A 104 9.01 7.25 5.29
CA GLU A 104 9.40 8.64 5.59
C GLU A 104 8.17 9.50 5.96
N SER A 105 6.98 9.13 5.48
CA SER A 105 5.76 9.90 5.71
C SER A 105 4.50 9.03 5.73
N ILE A 106 3.66 9.27 6.73
CA ILE A 106 2.34 8.68 6.88
C ILE A 106 1.31 9.79 7.02
N ALA A 107 0.27 9.75 6.19
CA ALA A 107 -0.92 10.57 6.31
C ALA A 107 -2.15 9.66 6.49
N LEU A 108 -2.81 9.79 7.64
CA LEU A 108 -4.04 9.08 7.99
C LEU A 108 -5.14 10.12 8.23
N ILE A 109 -6.13 10.18 7.35
CA ILE A 109 -7.14 11.25 7.34
C ILE A 109 -8.53 10.63 7.30
N ASP A 110 -9.42 11.03 8.21
CA ASP A 110 -10.82 10.59 8.25
C ASP A 110 -10.99 9.05 8.19
N LEU A 111 -10.20 8.31 8.98
CA LEU A 111 -10.26 6.84 9.04
C LEU A 111 -11.08 6.38 10.25
N VAL A 112 -12.40 6.23 10.05
CA VAL A 112 -13.39 6.05 11.13
C VAL A 112 -13.24 4.76 11.96
N LYS A 113 -12.47 3.78 11.48
CA LYS A 113 -12.26 2.47 12.12
C LYS A 113 -10.84 2.29 12.69
N ILE A 114 -10.02 3.33 12.63
CA ILE A 114 -8.70 3.35 13.27
C ILE A 114 -8.85 3.95 14.67
N SER A 115 -8.42 3.20 15.68
CA SER A 115 -8.44 3.60 17.08
C SER A 115 -7.11 4.20 17.53
N GLU A 116 -7.06 4.68 18.77
CA GLU A 116 -5.81 5.11 19.41
C GLU A 116 -4.78 3.98 19.51
N ASP A 117 -5.19 2.73 19.71
CA ASP A 117 -4.29 1.57 19.72
C ASP A 117 -3.66 1.35 18.35
N GLY A 118 -4.45 1.51 17.28
CA GLY A 118 -3.96 1.47 15.91
C GLY A 118 -2.90 2.53 15.65
N ILE A 119 -3.15 3.77 16.06
CA ILE A 119 -2.18 4.87 15.96
C ILE A 119 -0.95 4.63 16.83
N GLY A 120 -1.13 4.13 18.05
CA GLY A 120 -0.04 3.78 18.97
C GLY A 120 0.93 2.77 18.38
N SER A 121 0.46 1.85 17.53
CA SER A 121 1.33 0.88 16.85
C SER A 121 2.37 1.49 15.89
N LEU A 122 2.20 2.77 15.53
CA LEU A 122 3.13 3.53 14.68
C LEU A 122 4.38 4.00 15.42
N THR A 123 4.39 4.04 16.76
CA THR A 123 5.57 4.52 17.52
C THR A 123 6.78 3.58 17.42
N ASP A 124 6.55 2.33 16.98
CA ASP A 124 7.56 1.29 16.87
C ASP A 124 8.09 1.09 15.43
N LEU A 125 7.87 2.07 14.54
CA LEU A 125 8.27 2.00 13.13
C LEU A 125 9.74 2.38 12.88
#